data_AF-A0A3N5RPH4-F1
#
_entry.id   AF-A0A3N5RPH4-F1
#
_cell.length_a   1.000
_cell.length_b   1.000
_cell.length_c   1.000
_cell.angle_alpha   90.00
_cell.angle_beta   90.00
_cell.angle_gamma   90.00
#
_symmetry.space_group_name_H-M   'P 1'
#
loop_
_entity.id
_entity.type
_entity.pdbx_description
1 polymer ?
#
loop_
_entity_poly.entity_id
_entity_poly.type
_entity_poly.pdbx_seq_one_letter_code
_entity_poly.pdbx_strand_id
1 'polypeptide(L)'
;EAGLEPPKTWEDYLNVAKTLHGQDLNGDGEPDYGSCISKAPAQQAYWWIWSVAAPYIQTQGSSQGVFFNTEDMTPLVNNAAFKRALEVYKETGQYGPPDETNQGVGDSRGLFISGRCALTIDWGDIGPLAIDPENSKVIDKVGAIITPGSTEVLDRETGELVPCDETTCPHAIDGVNYAPYASFGGWAGAVNAAADDKAKDAAYAFLSYMAQPAQSNADVVVGKTGYNPFRISQFENQQAWIDAGFSPEAAENYLSGIEASLNSPNMVSDLRIPSNQKYIQVELDRILAEYIAGNLTTDEAAQQLHDSWEAITEEVGRDAQLAAYKATLGAK
;
A
#
# COMPACT_ATOMS: atom_id res chain seq x y z
N GLU A 1 11.14 -22.71 6.62
CA GLU A 1 11.84 -23.17 7.84
C GLU A 1 10.93 -23.16 9.08
N ALA A 2 10.14 -22.11 9.30
CA ALA A 2 9.23 -22.01 10.45
C ALA A 2 7.90 -22.79 10.35
N GLY A 3 7.61 -23.47 9.23
CA GLY A 3 6.33 -24.16 9.01
C GLY A 3 5.12 -23.22 8.87
N LEU A 4 5.39 -21.96 8.50
CA LEU A 4 4.39 -20.93 8.25
C LEU A 4 4.17 -20.77 6.75
N GLU A 5 2.93 -20.47 6.37
CA GLU A 5 2.56 -20.10 5.00
C GLU A 5 2.63 -18.57 4.83
N PRO A 6 2.79 -18.06 3.59
CA PRO A 6 2.65 -16.63 3.31
C PRO A 6 1.28 -16.11 3.78
N PRO A 7 1.21 -14.94 4.44
CA PRO A 7 -0.02 -14.48 5.08
C PRO A 7 -1.10 -14.14 4.05
N LYS A 8 -2.29 -14.73 4.18
CA LYS A 8 -3.44 -14.42 3.31
C LYS A 8 -4.27 -13.28 3.88
N THR A 9 -4.36 -13.19 5.20
CA THR A 9 -5.08 -12.14 5.92
C THR A 9 -4.14 -11.29 6.78
N TRP A 10 -4.63 -10.15 7.26
CA TRP A 10 -3.90 -9.35 8.24
C TRP A 10 -3.73 -10.06 9.58
N GLU A 11 -4.67 -10.92 9.98
CA GLU A 11 -4.51 -11.81 11.13
C GLU A 11 -3.38 -12.82 10.92
N ASP A 12 -3.24 -13.38 9.71
CA ASP A 12 -2.11 -14.23 9.36
C ASP A 12 -0.80 -13.44 9.43
N TYR A 13 -0.79 -12.21 8.91
CA TYR A 13 0.37 -11.31 8.97
C TYR A 13 0.82 -11.11 10.43
N LEU A 14 -0.11 -10.76 11.32
CA LEU A 14 0.18 -10.56 12.74
C LEU A 14 0.66 -11.86 13.40
N ASN A 15 0.07 -13.01 13.05
CA ASN A 15 0.51 -14.31 13.58
C ASN A 15 1.93 -14.67 13.13
N VAL A 16 2.27 -14.46 11.86
CA VAL A 16 3.62 -14.70 11.33
C VAL A 16 4.61 -13.72 11.98
N ALA A 17 4.28 -12.43 12.02
CA ALA A 17 5.12 -11.42 12.66
C ALA A 17 5.39 -11.76 14.12
N LYS A 18 4.34 -12.08 14.89
CA LYS A 18 4.46 -12.49 16.30
C LYS A 18 5.32 -13.74 16.48
N THR A 19 5.15 -14.73 15.62
CA THR A 19 5.86 -16.01 15.72
C THR A 19 7.36 -15.82 15.47
N LEU A 20 7.72 -14.99 14.49
CA LEU A 20 9.11 -14.78 14.06
C LEU A 20 9.83 -13.67 14.82
N HIS A 21 9.09 -12.79 15.51
CA HIS A 21 9.68 -11.71 16.29
C HIS A 21 10.58 -12.24 17.41
N GLY A 22 11.80 -11.70 17.50
CA GLY A 22 12.82 -12.06 18.47
C GLY A 22 13.64 -13.31 18.12
N GLN A 23 13.38 -13.94 16.97
CA GLN A 23 14.23 -15.02 16.44
C GLN A 23 15.44 -14.43 15.70
N ASP A 24 16.49 -15.22 15.50
CA ASP A 24 17.62 -14.86 14.64
C ASP A 24 17.36 -15.40 13.22
N LEU A 25 16.93 -14.52 12.32
CA LEU A 25 16.51 -14.83 10.95
C LEU A 25 17.69 -14.79 9.97
N ASN A 26 18.76 -14.06 10.30
CA ASN A 26 19.92 -13.89 9.43
C ASN A 26 21.19 -14.64 9.89
N GLY A 27 21.16 -15.25 11.09
CA GLY A 27 22.25 -16.03 11.67
C GLY A 27 23.35 -15.19 12.32
N ASP A 28 23.10 -13.92 12.66
CA ASP A 28 24.09 -13.01 13.25
C ASP A 28 24.13 -13.07 14.79
N GLY A 29 23.20 -13.81 15.41
CA GLY A 29 23.10 -13.99 16.86
C GLY A 29 22.31 -12.89 17.58
N GLU A 30 21.79 -11.89 16.86
CA GLU A 30 20.92 -10.85 17.41
C GLU A 30 19.43 -11.17 17.15
N PRO A 31 18.50 -10.76 18.03
CA PRO A 31 17.08 -10.87 17.76
C PRO A 31 16.64 -9.98 16.59
N ASP A 32 15.80 -10.55 15.72
CA ASP A 32 15.20 -9.90 14.55
C ASP A 32 13.72 -9.59 14.73
N TYR A 33 13.16 -8.88 13.76
CA TYR A 33 11.82 -8.34 13.82
C TYR A 33 10.85 -9.16 12.97
N GLY A 34 9.63 -9.34 13.48
CA GLY A 34 8.56 -10.00 12.75
C GLY A 34 7.96 -9.15 11.64
N SER A 35 7.95 -7.83 11.81
CA SER A 35 7.34 -6.86 10.89
C SER A 35 8.16 -5.58 10.88
N CYS A 36 8.60 -5.12 9.72
CA CYS A 36 9.26 -3.82 9.57
C CYS A 36 8.49 -2.95 8.59
N ILE A 37 7.64 -2.06 9.08
CA ILE A 37 6.86 -1.12 8.25
C ILE A 37 7.30 0.29 8.61
N SER A 38 7.65 1.12 7.62
CA SER A 38 7.99 2.52 7.89
C SER A 38 6.81 3.29 8.49
N LYS A 39 7.00 3.94 9.64
CA LYS A 39 5.92 4.66 10.37
C LYS A 39 6.25 6.11 10.70
N ALA A 40 7.36 6.65 10.19
CA ALA A 40 7.71 8.06 10.38
C ALA A 40 6.57 9.00 9.91
N PRO A 41 6.14 9.97 10.75
CA PRO A 41 5.18 11.01 10.35
C PRO A 41 5.70 11.85 9.19
N ALA A 42 4.79 12.43 8.42
CA ALA A 42 5.06 13.23 7.22
C ALA A 42 5.91 12.49 6.15
N GLN A 43 5.95 11.16 6.22
CA GLN A 43 6.58 10.32 5.19
C GLN A 43 5.53 9.53 4.42
N GLN A 44 5.25 8.28 4.83
CA GLN A 44 4.48 7.33 4.01
C GLN A 44 3.47 6.47 4.78
N ALA A 45 3.41 6.62 6.11
CA ALA A 45 2.53 5.83 6.98
C ALA A 45 1.04 5.92 6.58
N TYR A 46 0.63 7.07 6.05
CA TYR A 46 -0.72 7.30 5.56
C TYR A 46 -1.09 6.44 4.35
N TRP A 47 -0.15 5.89 3.57
CA TRP A 47 -0.46 4.89 2.53
C TRP A 47 -0.55 3.47 3.09
N TRP A 48 0.28 3.12 4.06
CA TRP A 48 0.31 1.78 4.65
C TRP A 48 -0.96 1.45 5.41
N ILE A 49 -1.50 2.40 6.19
CA ILE A 49 -2.77 2.19 6.88
C ILE A 49 -3.92 1.88 5.90
N TRP A 50 -3.93 2.48 4.70
CA TRP A 50 -4.95 2.18 3.70
C TRP A 50 -4.76 0.81 3.05
N SER A 51 -3.53 0.32 2.95
CA SER A 51 -3.28 -1.07 2.54
C SER A 51 -3.87 -2.05 3.56
N VAL A 52 -3.89 -1.69 4.86
CA VAL A 52 -4.55 -2.45 5.93
C VAL A 52 -6.07 -2.31 5.86
N ALA A 53 -6.58 -1.08 5.73
CA ALA A 53 -7.99 -0.77 5.84
C ALA A 53 -8.82 -1.23 4.63
N ALA A 54 -8.24 -1.18 3.43
CA ALA A 54 -8.93 -1.48 2.19
C ALA A 54 -9.69 -2.82 2.17
N PRO A 55 -9.09 -3.96 2.53
CA PRO A 55 -9.81 -5.25 2.51
C PRO A 55 -10.93 -5.35 3.55
N TYR A 56 -10.98 -4.48 4.57
CA TYR A 56 -12.11 -4.42 5.48
C TYR A 56 -13.25 -3.54 4.96
N ILE A 57 -13.02 -2.64 3.99
CA ILE A 57 -13.98 -1.57 3.62
C ILE A 57 -14.53 -1.71 2.20
N GLN A 58 -13.67 -2.09 1.24
CA GLN A 58 -14.06 -2.22 -0.17
C GLN A 58 -14.21 -3.70 -0.54
N THR A 59 -15.38 -4.10 -1.01
CA THR A 59 -15.75 -5.49 -1.30
C THR A 59 -16.49 -5.68 -2.63
N GLN A 60 -17.15 -4.63 -3.13
CA GLN A 60 -18.03 -4.69 -4.32
C GLN A 60 -17.35 -4.19 -5.60
N GLY A 61 -16.01 -4.18 -5.62
CA GLY A 61 -15.22 -3.73 -6.76
C GLY A 61 -14.78 -2.28 -6.66
N SER A 62 -13.89 -1.86 -7.58
CA SER A 62 -13.22 -0.56 -7.54
C SER A 62 -14.14 0.67 -7.55
N SER A 63 -15.37 0.55 -8.04
CA SER A 63 -16.33 1.67 -8.07
C SER A 63 -17.05 1.91 -6.74
N GLN A 64 -16.92 1.00 -5.76
CA GLN A 64 -17.59 1.14 -4.45
C GLN A 64 -16.96 2.24 -3.58
N GLY A 65 -15.66 2.48 -3.76
CA GLY A 65 -14.88 3.50 -3.05
C GLY A 65 -14.54 3.12 -1.61
N VAL A 66 -13.31 3.37 -1.18
CA VAL A 66 -12.84 3.01 0.17
C VAL A 66 -12.87 4.19 1.16
N PHE A 67 -12.72 5.42 0.67
CA PHE A 67 -12.49 6.60 1.50
C PHE A 67 -13.78 7.26 1.96
N PHE A 68 -14.75 7.33 1.05
CA PHE A 68 -16.04 7.96 1.25
C PHE A 68 -17.15 7.06 0.68
N ASN A 69 -18.36 7.22 1.20
CA ASN A 69 -19.55 6.67 0.59
C ASN A 69 -19.84 7.43 -0.73
N THR A 70 -20.08 6.68 -1.82
CA THR A 70 -20.35 7.23 -3.16
C THR A 70 -21.77 7.77 -3.32
N GLU A 71 -22.62 7.66 -2.30
CA GLU A 71 -23.98 8.23 -2.29
C GLU A 71 -24.01 9.66 -1.75
N ASP A 72 -23.26 9.96 -0.70
CA ASP A 72 -23.37 11.21 0.07
C ASP A 72 -22.03 11.84 0.48
N MET A 73 -20.90 11.26 0.08
CA MET A 73 -19.55 11.70 0.45
C MET A 73 -19.25 11.61 1.96
N THR A 74 -19.97 10.78 2.72
CA THR A 74 -19.65 10.55 4.14
C THR A 74 -18.32 9.77 4.27
N PRO A 75 -17.35 10.22 5.11
CA PRO A 75 -16.09 9.53 5.34
C PRO A 75 -16.27 8.12 5.92
N LEU A 76 -15.58 7.14 5.33
CA LEU A 76 -15.59 5.75 5.79
C LEU A 76 -14.46 5.45 6.80
N VAL A 77 -14.17 6.41 7.67
CA VAL A 77 -13.06 6.33 8.65
C VAL A 77 -13.52 6.21 10.11
N ASN A 78 -14.82 6.30 10.38
CA ASN A 78 -15.41 6.06 11.70
C ASN A 78 -16.46 4.95 11.65
N ASN A 79 -15.97 3.72 11.54
CA ASN A 79 -16.75 2.48 11.53
C ASN A 79 -15.88 1.33 12.09
N ALA A 80 -16.46 0.16 12.32
CA ALA A 80 -15.75 -0.98 12.88
C ALA A 80 -14.55 -1.43 12.02
N ALA A 81 -14.66 -1.33 10.69
CA ALA A 81 -13.60 -1.74 9.76
C ALA A 81 -12.35 -0.85 9.85
N PHE A 82 -12.50 0.48 9.81
CA PHE A 82 -11.35 1.38 9.93
C PHE A 82 -10.72 1.33 11.33
N LYS A 83 -11.54 1.16 12.38
CA LYS A 83 -11.07 0.96 13.75
C LYS A 83 -10.25 -0.33 13.87
N ARG A 84 -10.71 -1.43 13.28
CA ARG A 84 -9.95 -2.68 13.21
C ARG A 84 -8.63 -2.50 12.47
N ALA A 85 -8.63 -1.75 11.36
CA ALA A 85 -7.40 -1.46 10.62
C ALA A 85 -6.38 -0.64 11.42
N LEU A 86 -6.84 0.36 12.19
CA LEU A 86 -6.00 1.10 13.14
C LEU A 86 -5.35 0.16 14.15
N GLU A 87 -6.13 -0.73 14.76
CA GLU A 87 -5.64 -1.70 15.74
C GLU A 87 -4.61 -2.66 15.15
N VAL A 88 -4.90 -3.25 13.97
CA VAL A 88 -3.95 -4.11 13.25
C VAL A 88 -2.65 -3.35 12.96
N TYR A 89 -2.75 -2.15 12.39
CA TYR A 89 -1.58 -1.34 12.03
C TYR A 89 -0.75 -0.91 13.25
N LYS A 90 -1.39 -0.69 14.40
CA LYS A 90 -0.68 -0.43 15.67
C LYS A 90 -0.05 -1.70 16.24
N GLU A 91 -0.71 -2.84 16.11
CA GLU A 91 -0.20 -4.13 16.56
C GLU A 91 1.05 -4.55 15.77
N THR A 92 1.15 -4.24 14.46
CA THR A 92 2.38 -4.54 13.70
C THR A 92 3.63 -3.96 14.36
N GLY A 93 3.52 -2.79 15.00
CA GLY A 93 4.64 -2.15 15.69
C GLY A 93 5.06 -2.82 16.99
N GLN A 94 4.27 -3.76 17.53
CA GLN A 94 4.72 -4.64 18.62
C GLN A 94 5.77 -5.65 18.16
N TYR A 95 5.83 -5.91 16.85
CA TYR A 95 6.72 -6.89 16.25
C TYR A 95 7.82 -6.26 15.38
N GLY A 96 7.91 -4.93 15.39
CA GLY A 96 8.90 -4.15 14.66
C GLY A 96 10.04 -3.61 15.50
N PRO A 97 10.95 -2.83 14.88
CA PRO A 97 12.06 -2.22 15.58
C PRO A 97 11.57 -1.21 16.64
N PRO A 98 12.25 -1.07 17.80
CA PRO A 98 11.80 -0.18 18.87
C PRO A 98 11.62 1.29 18.46
N ASP A 99 12.30 1.73 17.41
CA ASP A 99 12.25 3.08 16.85
C ASP A 99 11.46 3.17 15.53
N GLU A 100 10.62 2.18 15.19
CA GLU A 100 9.84 2.10 13.94
C GLU A 100 9.06 3.41 13.63
N THR A 101 8.58 4.12 14.65
CA THR A 101 7.86 5.40 14.51
C THR A 101 8.74 6.55 14.02
N ASN A 102 10.06 6.38 13.98
CA ASN A 102 11.02 7.33 13.40
C ASN A 102 11.60 6.84 12.07
N GLN A 103 11.27 5.61 11.64
CA GLN A 103 11.84 4.99 10.45
C GLN A 103 11.04 5.36 9.20
N GLY A 104 11.76 5.87 8.21
CA GLY A 104 11.27 6.03 6.84
C GLY A 104 11.46 4.75 6.02
N VAL A 105 11.03 4.79 4.76
CA VAL A 105 11.15 3.62 3.85
C VAL A 105 12.60 3.16 3.65
N GLY A 106 13.57 4.09 3.67
CA GLY A 106 14.99 3.72 3.54
C GLY A 106 15.49 2.87 4.70
N ASP A 107 15.04 3.18 5.92
CA ASP A 107 15.41 2.46 7.14
C ASP A 107 14.79 1.06 7.15
N SER A 108 13.48 0.94 6.88
CA SER A 108 12.80 -0.36 6.80
C SER A 108 13.38 -1.26 5.70
N ARG A 109 13.72 -0.68 4.53
CA ARG A 109 14.39 -1.42 3.44
C ARG A 109 15.74 -1.95 3.86
N GLY A 110 16.56 -1.13 4.54
CA GLY A 110 17.86 -1.53 5.05
C GLY A 110 17.77 -2.71 6.01
N LEU A 111 16.82 -2.69 6.93
CA LEU A 111 16.56 -3.81 7.84
C LEU A 111 16.11 -5.06 7.08
N PHE A 112 15.17 -4.92 6.15
CA PHE A 112 14.66 -6.06 5.37
C PHE A 112 15.76 -6.72 4.52
N ILE A 113 16.51 -5.95 3.73
CA ILE A 113 17.54 -6.54 2.85
C ILE A 113 18.75 -7.09 3.62
N SER A 114 18.96 -6.66 4.87
CA SER A 114 19.97 -7.25 5.76
C SER A 114 19.48 -8.51 6.48
N GLY A 115 18.24 -8.94 6.23
CA GLY A 115 17.64 -10.15 6.78
C GLY A 115 17.06 -9.98 8.19
N ARG A 116 16.95 -8.74 8.68
CA ARG A 116 16.50 -8.43 10.05
C ARG A 116 14.98 -8.43 10.23
N CYS A 117 14.23 -8.66 9.16
CA CYS A 117 12.77 -8.54 9.14
C CYS A 117 12.14 -9.74 8.42
N ALA A 118 11.20 -10.42 9.06
CA ALA A 118 10.46 -11.50 8.43
C ALA A 118 9.43 -10.98 7.40
N LEU A 119 8.72 -9.91 7.74
CA LEU A 119 7.69 -9.30 6.90
C LEU A 119 7.93 -7.80 6.77
N THR A 120 7.46 -7.23 5.67
CA THR A 120 7.43 -5.79 5.43
C THR A 120 6.30 -5.45 4.46
N ILE A 121 5.97 -4.17 4.40
CA ILE A 121 5.10 -3.59 3.38
C ILE A 121 5.90 -2.47 2.77
N ASP A 122 6.08 -2.57 1.46
CA ASP A 122 6.86 -1.61 0.71
C ASP A 122 6.35 -1.57 -0.74
N TRP A 123 6.85 -0.60 -1.47
CA TRP A 123 6.74 -0.48 -2.91
C TRP A 123 7.49 -1.61 -3.61
N GLY A 124 7.26 -1.72 -4.92
CA GLY A 124 7.93 -2.71 -5.77
C GLY A 124 9.47 -2.59 -5.77
N ASP A 125 10.04 -1.46 -5.33
CA ASP A 125 11.48 -1.24 -5.27
C ASP A 125 12.22 -2.31 -4.46
N ILE A 126 11.56 -2.87 -3.43
CA ILE A 126 12.18 -3.79 -2.51
C ILE A 126 12.61 -5.10 -3.19
N GLY A 127 11.93 -5.51 -4.26
CA GLY A 127 12.32 -6.68 -5.05
C GLY A 127 13.71 -6.51 -5.67
N PRO A 128 13.92 -5.51 -6.54
CA PRO A 128 15.24 -5.23 -7.09
C PRO A 128 16.31 -4.88 -6.04
N LEU A 129 15.94 -4.27 -4.92
CA LEU A 129 16.88 -4.05 -3.80
C LEU A 129 17.32 -5.36 -3.15
N ALA A 130 16.42 -6.36 -3.06
CA ALA A 130 16.71 -7.65 -2.45
C ALA A 130 17.70 -8.50 -3.26
N ILE A 131 17.93 -8.21 -4.54
CA ILE A 131 18.88 -8.92 -5.40
C ILE A 131 20.24 -8.22 -5.55
N ASP A 132 20.43 -7.05 -4.92
CA ASP A 132 21.71 -6.32 -4.98
C ASP A 132 22.83 -7.12 -4.27
N PRO A 133 23.85 -7.63 -5.00
CA PRO A 133 24.91 -8.46 -4.42
C PRO A 133 25.84 -7.69 -3.48
N GLU A 134 25.89 -6.36 -3.55
CA GLU A 134 26.74 -5.55 -2.68
C GLU A 134 26.10 -5.36 -1.30
N ASN A 135 24.77 -5.21 -1.25
CA ASN A 135 24.05 -4.74 -0.07
C ASN A 135 23.09 -5.77 0.53
N SER A 136 22.56 -6.73 -0.25
CA SER A 136 21.54 -7.67 0.20
C SER A 136 22.13 -8.94 0.83
N LYS A 137 21.46 -9.43 1.89
CA LYS A 137 21.67 -10.72 2.55
C LYS A 137 20.51 -11.70 2.34
N VAL A 138 19.50 -11.27 1.58
CA VAL A 138 18.23 -11.98 1.35
C VAL A 138 18.00 -12.37 -0.11
N ILE A 139 19.07 -12.40 -0.93
CA ILE A 139 19.02 -12.88 -2.31
C ILE A 139 18.44 -14.30 -2.33
N ASP A 140 17.43 -14.53 -3.18
CA ASP A 140 16.67 -15.78 -3.29
C ASP A 140 15.98 -16.25 -1.98
N LYS A 141 15.71 -15.32 -1.05
CA LYS A 141 15.00 -15.58 0.21
C LYS A 141 13.75 -14.73 0.41
N VAL A 142 13.40 -13.90 -0.57
CA VAL A 142 12.26 -12.97 -0.49
C VAL A 142 11.11 -13.50 -1.34
N GLY A 143 9.90 -13.41 -0.77
CA GLY A 143 8.65 -13.64 -1.49
C GLY A 143 7.79 -12.37 -1.54
N ALA A 144 7.18 -12.09 -2.68
CA ALA A 144 6.13 -11.11 -2.86
C ALA A 144 4.76 -11.81 -2.92
N ILE A 145 3.75 -11.17 -2.35
CA ILE A 145 2.36 -11.60 -2.37
C ILE A 145 1.44 -10.42 -2.66
N ILE A 146 0.20 -10.69 -3.06
CA ILE A 146 -0.87 -9.68 -2.96
C ILE A 146 -0.96 -9.21 -1.51
N THR A 147 -1.21 -7.92 -1.28
CA THR A 147 -1.41 -7.38 0.07
C THR A 147 -2.46 -8.20 0.83
N PRO A 148 -2.25 -8.51 2.13
CA PRO A 148 -3.17 -9.36 2.87
C PRO A 148 -4.61 -8.86 2.83
N GLY A 149 -5.56 -9.80 2.77
CA GLY A 149 -6.99 -9.54 2.76
C GLY A 149 -7.64 -9.60 4.14
N SER A 150 -8.96 -9.75 4.15
CA SER A 150 -9.76 -9.94 5.38
C SER A 150 -10.89 -10.95 5.18
N THR A 151 -11.20 -11.72 6.23
CA THR A 151 -12.39 -12.60 6.28
C THR A 151 -13.62 -11.90 6.85
N GLU A 152 -13.48 -10.68 7.37
CA GLU A 152 -14.57 -9.83 7.86
C GLU A 152 -14.53 -8.48 7.18
N VAL A 153 -15.69 -7.94 6.83
CA VAL A 153 -15.82 -6.73 6.03
C VAL A 153 -16.92 -5.82 6.57
N LEU A 154 -16.84 -4.54 6.22
CA LEU A 154 -17.79 -3.52 6.62
C LEU A 154 -19.15 -3.76 5.98
N ASP A 155 -20.15 -3.98 6.81
CA ASP A 155 -21.53 -3.67 6.42
C ASP A 155 -21.73 -2.16 6.54
N ARG A 156 -21.88 -1.48 5.40
CA ARG A 156 -21.99 -0.01 5.35
C ARG A 156 -23.29 0.51 5.95
N GLU A 157 -24.34 -0.30 6.03
CA GLU A 157 -25.62 0.13 6.61
C GLU A 157 -25.55 0.17 8.13
N THR A 158 -24.92 -0.83 8.74
CA THR A 158 -24.82 -0.95 10.20
C THR A 158 -23.55 -0.31 10.76
N GLY A 159 -22.49 -0.15 9.94
CA GLY A 159 -21.19 0.34 10.38
C GLY A 159 -20.32 -0.72 11.07
N GLU A 160 -20.79 -1.98 11.11
CA GLU A 160 -20.17 -3.09 11.82
C GLU A 160 -19.43 -4.05 10.88
N LEU A 161 -18.53 -4.86 11.44
CA LEU A 161 -17.89 -5.95 10.71
C LEU A 161 -18.83 -7.16 10.63
N VAL A 162 -18.94 -7.73 9.43
CA VAL A 162 -19.67 -8.97 9.16
C VAL A 162 -18.77 -9.96 8.43
N PRO A 163 -19.03 -11.28 8.53
CA PRO A 163 -18.30 -12.26 7.74
C PRO A 163 -18.38 -12.00 6.24
N CYS A 164 -17.26 -12.21 5.57
CA CYS A 164 -17.17 -12.15 4.12
C CYS A 164 -17.82 -13.40 3.49
N ASP A 165 -18.81 -13.19 2.62
CA ASP A 165 -19.50 -14.23 1.88
C ASP A 165 -19.67 -13.86 0.40
N GLU A 166 -20.28 -14.74 -0.40
CA GLU A 166 -20.45 -14.52 -1.85
C GLU A 166 -21.29 -13.27 -2.20
N THR A 167 -22.11 -12.79 -1.26
CA THR A 167 -22.96 -11.60 -1.44
C THR A 167 -22.23 -10.34 -0.98
N THR A 168 -21.64 -10.38 0.22
CA THR A 168 -20.92 -9.22 0.79
C THR A 168 -19.58 -8.97 0.13
N CYS A 169 -18.94 -10.02 -0.39
CA CYS A 169 -17.65 -10.02 -1.06
C CYS A 169 -17.64 -10.86 -2.36
N PRO A 170 -18.30 -10.43 -3.44
CA PRO A 170 -18.37 -11.21 -4.69
C PRO A 170 -17.01 -11.47 -5.37
N HIS A 171 -15.96 -10.77 -4.93
CA HIS A 171 -14.60 -10.90 -5.44
C HIS A 171 -13.66 -11.67 -4.50
N ALA A 172 -14.18 -12.24 -3.41
CA ALA A 172 -13.37 -12.99 -2.46
C ALA A 172 -12.74 -14.25 -3.10
N ILE A 173 -11.53 -14.58 -2.67
CA ILE A 173 -10.83 -15.80 -3.05
C ILE A 173 -10.71 -16.65 -1.78
N ASP A 174 -11.26 -17.86 -1.81
CA ASP A 174 -11.27 -18.78 -0.66
C ASP A 174 -11.83 -18.17 0.64
N GLY A 175 -12.85 -17.29 0.53
CA GLY A 175 -13.47 -16.61 1.67
C GLY A 175 -12.69 -15.40 2.21
N VAL A 176 -11.63 -14.97 1.52
CA VAL A 176 -10.85 -13.78 1.85
C VAL A 176 -11.13 -12.66 0.85
N ASN A 177 -11.56 -11.50 1.34
CA ASN A 177 -11.67 -10.29 0.54
C ASN A 177 -10.30 -9.64 0.35
N TYR A 178 -9.87 -9.53 -0.90
CA TYR A 178 -8.66 -8.79 -1.26
C TYR A 178 -9.06 -7.46 -1.90
N ALA A 179 -8.52 -6.37 -1.36
CA ALA A 179 -8.68 -5.04 -1.93
C ALA A 179 -7.31 -4.33 -1.93
N PRO A 180 -6.38 -4.75 -2.81
CA PRO A 180 -5.06 -4.13 -2.86
C PRO A 180 -5.18 -2.64 -3.15
N TYR A 181 -4.30 -1.84 -2.55
CA TYR A 181 -4.34 -0.39 -2.67
C TYR A 181 -3.24 0.11 -3.61
N ALA A 182 -3.65 0.69 -4.75
CA ALA A 182 -2.76 1.38 -5.67
C ALA A 182 -2.43 2.78 -5.15
N SER A 183 -1.70 2.83 -4.03
CA SER A 183 -1.25 4.05 -3.36
C SER A 183 -0.32 4.89 -4.24
N PHE A 184 -0.32 6.21 -3.99
CA PHE A 184 0.51 7.24 -4.64
C PHE A 184 0.17 7.51 -6.12
N GLY A 185 -0.46 6.58 -6.82
CA GLY A 185 -0.84 6.73 -8.24
C GLY A 185 0.35 6.81 -9.22
N GLY A 186 1.58 6.71 -8.72
CA GLY A 186 2.82 6.77 -9.50
C GLY A 186 3.25 8.19 -9.90
N TRP A 187 4.30 8.27 -10.71
CA TRP A 187 4.78 9.53 -11.28
C TRP A 187 4.20 9.76 -12.67
N ALA A 188 3.67 10.96 -12.89
CA ALA A 188 3.16 11.39 -14.18
C ALA A 188 3.87 12.65 -14.67
N GLY A 189 4.21 12.68 -15.95
CA GLY A 189 4.71 13.88 -16.63
C GLY A 189 3.58 14.66 -17.29
N ALA A 190 3.53 15.98 -17.08
CA ALA A 190 2.55 16.87 -17.70
C ALA A 190 3.23 18.06 -18.40
N VAL A 191 2.67 18.47 -19.54
CA VAL A 191 3.14 19.64 -20.29
C VAL A 191 2.21 20.81 -20.03
N ASN A 192 2.75 21.94 -19.58
CA ASN A 192 1.97 23.14 -19.31
C ASN A 192 1.37 23.70 -20.61
N ALA A 193 0.04 23.84 -20.65
CA ALA A 193 -0.68 24.35 -21.80
C ALA A 193 -0.29 25.79 -22.21
N ALA A 194 0.25 26.59 -21.27
CA ALA A 194 0.68 27.96 -21.51
C ALA A 194 2.12 28.09 -22.04
N ALA A 195 2.90 27.00 -22.08
CA ALA A 195 4.26 27.03 -22.63
C ALA A 195 4.25 27.33 -24.15
N ASP A 196 5.34 27.88 -24.68
CA ASP A 196 5.49 28.03 -26.12
C ASP A 196 5.61 26.66 -26.82
N ASP A 197 5.30 26.61 -28.11
CA ASP A 197 5.20 25.35 -28.85
C ASP A 197 6.52 24.58 -28.88
N LYS A 198 7.66 25.28 -28.94
CA LYS A 198 8.98 24.63 -28.94
C LYS A 198 9.28 23.99 -27.58
N ALA A 199 8.91 24.65 -26.48
CA ALA A 199 9.03 24.08 -25.15
C ALA A 199 8.08 22.88 -24.95
N LYS A 200 6.85 22.95 -25.49
CA LYS A 200 5.90 21.83 -25.47
C LYS A 200 6.45 20.60 -26.21
N ASP A 201 6.96 20.80 -27.43
CA ASP A 201 7.54 19.73 -28.24
C ASP A 201 8.75 19.09 -27.55
N ALA A 202 9.64 19.91 -26.98
CA ALA A 202 10.82 19.42 -26.26
C ALA A 202 10.44 18.64 -24.99
N ALA A 203 9.48 19.15 -24.21
CA ALA A 203 9.00 18.48 -23.00
C ALA A 203 8.32 17.15 -23.33
N TYR A 204 7.46 17.12 -24.36
CA TYR A 204 6.84 15.89 -24.81
C TYR A 204 7.88 14.87 -25.30
N ALA A 205 8.85 15.30 -26.11
CA ALA A 205 9.91 14.42 -26.60
C ALA A 205 10.73 13.81 -25.45
N PHE A 206 11.06 14.60 -24.43
CA PHE A 206 11.77 14.12 -23.24
C PHE A 206 10.95 13.12 -22.43
N LEU A 207 9.70 13.45 -22.09
CA LEU A 207 8.82 12.56 -21.33
C LEU A 207 8.55 11.25 -22.08
N SER A 208 8.33 11.34 -23.39
CA SER A 208 8.16 10.17 -24.27
C SER A 208 9.42 9.31 -24.30
N TYR A 209 10.61 9.92 -24.43
CA TYR A 209 11.88 9.21 -24.40
C TYR A 209 12.09 8.46 -23.07
N MET A 210 11.86 9.11 -21.93
CA MET A 210 11.97 8.47 -20.62
C MET A 210 11.02 7.28 -20.48
N ALA A 211 9.80 7.40 -21.01
CA ALA A 211 8.82 6.34 -20.94
C ALA A 211 9.07 5.19 -21.92
N GLN A 212 9.88 5.35 -22.97
CA GLN A 212 10.07 4.32 -24.00
C GLN A 212 10.59 3.00 -23.42
N PRO A 213 10.28 1.84 -24.03
CA PRO A 213 10.65 0.54 -23.48
C PRO A 213 12.15 0.39 -23.19
N ALA A 214 13.03 0.91 -24.06
CA ALA A 214 14.47 0.78 -23.88
C ALA A 214 14.98 1.49 -22.60
N GLN A 215 14.43 2.66 -22.29
CA GLN A 215 14.80 3.47 -21.12
C GLN A 215 14.15 2.89 -19.87
N SER A 216 12.81 2.76 -19.90
CA SER A 216 12.05 2.29 -18.75
C SER A 216 12.41 0.87 -18.31
N ASN A 217 12.73 -0.05 -19.23
CA ASN A 217 13.17 -1.40 -18.84
C ASN A 217 14.52 -1.42 -18.12
N ALA A 218 15.39 -0.45 -18.41
CA ALA A 218 16.67 -0.32 -17.69
C ALA A 218 16.46 0.22 -16.26
N ASP A 219 15.43 1.05 -16.05
CA ASP A 219 15.16 1.68 -14.75
C ASP A 219 14.38 0.77 -13.79
N VAL A 220 13.35 0.05 -14.27
CA VAL A 220 12.45 -0.75 -13.40
C VAL A 220 13.12 -1.92 -12.70
N VAL A 221 14.25 -2.40 -13.25
CA VAL A 221 15.02 -3.51 -12.69
C VAL A 221 16.07 -3.03 -11.68
N VAL A 222 16.13 -1.73 -11.39
CA VAL A 222 17.11 -1.11 -10.49
C VAL A 222 16.37 -0.40 -9.36
N GLY A 223 16.30 -1.04 -8.18
CA GLY A 223 15.40 -0.58 -7.11
C GLY A 223 15.67 0.83 -6.57
N LYS A 224 16.91 1.34 -6.68
CA LYS A 224 17.24 2.71 -6.28
C LYS A 224 16.66 3.79 -7.21
N THR A 225 16.12 3.43 -8.38
CA THR A 225 15.50 4.40 -9.30
C THR A 225 14.11 4.84 -8.84
N GLY A 226 13.44 4.04 -8.00
CA GLY A 226 12.04 4.28 -7.62
C GLY A 226 11.02 3.79 -8.65
N TYR A 227 11.46 3.23 -9.78
CA TYR A 227 10.57 2.75 -10.84
C TYR A 227 10.10 1.34 -10.53
N ASN A 228 8.79 1.16 -10.44
CA ASN A 228 8.15 -0.15 -10.31
C ASN A 228 7.58 -0.56 -11.66
N PRO A 229 7.28 -1.85 -11.91
CA PRO A 229 6.63 -2.28 -13.15
C PRO A 229 5.36 -1.48 -13.45
N PHE A 230 5.32 -0.85 -14.63
CA PHE A 230 4.20 0.02 -15.06
C PHE A 230 3.76 -0.24 -16.51
N ARG A 231 4.39 -1.22 -17.19
CA ARG A 231 4.03 -1.68 -18.55
C ARG A 231 3.72 -3.18 -18.52
N ILE A 232 2.70 -3.60 -19.27
CA ILE A 232 2.36 -5.04 -19.44
C ILE A 232 3.61 -5.85 -19.85
N SER A 233 4.39 -5.34 -20.80
CA SER A 233 5.61 -6.00 -21.29
C SER A 233 6.69 -6.22 -20.23
N GLN A 234 6.66 -5.49 -19.11
CA GLN A 234 7.61 -5.67 -17.99
C GLN A 234 7.24 -6.88 -17.13
N PHE A 235 5.97 -7.29 -17.13
CA PHE A 235 5.51 -8.53 -16.50
C PHE A 235 5.74 -9.74 -17.41
N GLU A 236 5.58 -9.57 -18.73
CA GLU A 236 5.75 -10.66 -19.71
C GLU A 236 7.23 -11.01 -19.98
N ASN A 237 8.15 -10.06 -19.82
CA ASN A 237 9.58 -10.26 -20.10
C ASN A 237 10.39 -10.49 -18.81
N GLN A 238 10.43 -11.73 -18.35
CA GLN A 238 11.25 -12.11 -17.19
C GLN A 238 12.76 -11.98 -17.44
N GLN A 239 13.22 -12.05 -18.70
CA GLN A 239 14.65 -12.03 -19.01
C GLN A 239 15.34 -10.75 -18.54
N ALA A 240 14.67 -9.60 -18.63
CA ALA A 240 15.23 -8.34 -18.15
C ALA A 240 15.51 -8.36 -16.63
N TRP A 241 14.64 -9.01 -15.86
CA TRP A 241 14.80 -9.18 -14.41
C TRP A 241 15.90 -10.19 -14.08
N ILE A 242 15.97 -11.29 -14.85
CA ILE A 242 17.02 -12.30 -14.70
C ILE A 242 18.41 -11.70 -15.01
N ASP A 243 18.52 -10.92 -16.09
CA ASP A 243 19.75 -10.23 -16.47
C ASP A 243 20.18 -9.20 -15.41
N ALA A 244 19.23 -8.64 -14.66
CA ALA A 244 19.48 -7.73 -13.55
C ALA A 244 19.92 -8.42 -12.25
N GLY A 245 19.79 -9.75 -12.16
CA GLY A 245 20.28 -10.55 -11.04
C GLY A 245 19.22 -11.37 -10.31
N PHE A 246 17.96 -11.32 -10.72
CA PHE A 246 16.95 -12.24 -10.18
C PHE A 246 17.24 -13.68 -10.64
N SER A 247 17.00 -14.66 -9.76
CA SER A 247 16.74 -16.02 -10.23
C SER A 247 15.40 -16.07 -10.99
N PRO A 248 15.20 -17.05 -11.90
CA PRO A 248 13.93 -17.21 -12.60
C PRO A 248 12.73 -17.33 -11.63
N GLU A 249 12.90 -18.08 -10.53
CA GLU A 249 11.85 -18.28 -9.53
C GLU A 249 11.56 -16.99 -8.74
N ALA A 250 12.58 -16.23 -8.35
CA ALA A 250 12.39 -14.95 -7.69
C ALA A 250 11.73 -13.91 -8.62
N ALA A 251 12.10 -13.88 -9.91
CA ALA A 251 11.47 -12.99 -10.88
C ALA A 251 9.99 -13.33 -11.08
N GLU A 252 9.66 -14.62 -11.24
CA GLU A 252 8.28 -15.09 -11.37
C GLU A 252 7.44 -14.75 -10.13
N ASN A 253 7.96 -15.02 -8.92
CA ASN A 253 7.26 -14.69 -7.70
C ASN A 253 7.06 -13.17 -7.50
N TYR A 254 8.09 -12.37 -7.71
CA TYR A 254 8.02 -10.91 -7.56
C TYR A 254 6.99 -10.30 -8.51
N LEU A 255 7.04 -10.67 -9.79
CA LEU A 255 6.13 -10.13 -10.80
C LEU A 255 4.69 -10.59 -10.59
N SER A 256 4.48 -11.87 -10.24
CA SER A 256 3.14 -12.41 -10.01
C SER A 256 2.45 -11.80 -8.79
N GLY A 257 3.19 -11.49 -7.71
CA GLY A 257 2.63 -10.79 -6.54
C GLY A 257 2.12 -9.38 -6.88
N ILE A 258 2.88 -8.63 -7.68
CA ILE A 258 2.45 -7.30 -8.17
C ILE A 258 1.29 -7.43 -9.16
N GLU A 259 1.37 -8.36 -10.10
CA GLU A 259 0.33 -8.58 -11.11
C GLU A 259 -1.00 -9.01 -10.47
N ALA A 260 -0.97 -9.88 -9.45
CA ALA A 260 -2.14 -10.27 -8.68
C ALA A 260 -2.81 -9.06 -8.01
N SER A 261 -2.00 -8.11 -7.53
CA SER A 261 -2.51 -6.86 -6.98
C SER A 261 -3.15 -6.02 -8.08
N LEU A 262 -2.41 -5.70 -9.15
CA LEU A 262 -2.84 -4.84 -10.27
C LEU A 262 -4.09 -5.34 -11.01
N ASN A 263 -4.25 -6.66 -11.12
CA ASN A 263 -5.38 -7.29 -11.80
C ASN A 263 -6.58 -7.56 -10.88
N SER A 264 -6.53 -7.20 -9.60
CA SER A 264 -7.65 -7.42 -8.68
C SER A 264 -8.90 -6.66 -9.16
N PRO A 265 -10.07 -7.33 -9.29
CA PRO A 265 -11.33 -6.67 -9.63
C PRO A 265 -11.82 -5.73 -8.53
N ASN A 266 -11.22 -5.82 -7.34
CA ASN A 266 -11.53 -5.02 -6.16
C ASN A 266 -10.37 -4.11 -5.75
N MET A 267 -9.51 -3.73 -6.71
CA MET A 267 -8.44 -2.76 -6.51
C MET A 267 -8.97 -1.41 -5.97
N VAL A 268 -8.27 -0.82 -5.01
CA VAL A 268 -8.51 0.53 -4.51
C VAL A 268 -7.62 1.53 -5.26
N SER A 269 -8.22 2.58 -5.81
CA SER A 269 -7.48 3.71 -6.38
C SER A 269 -7.16 4.75 -5.31
N ASP A 270 -6.04 5.48 -5.43
CA ASP A 270 -5.74 6.64 -4.58
C ASP A 270 -6.84 7.73 -4.65
N LEU A 271 -6.93 8.54 -3.59
CA LEU A 271 -7.91 9.60 -3.41
C LEU A 271 -7.63 10.78 -4.35
N ARG A 272 -8.21 10.75 -5.55
CA ARG A 272 -7.96 11.70 -6.64
C ARG A 272 -8.99 12.84 -6.72
N ILE A 273 -9.27 13.47 -5.58
CA ILE A 273 -10.21 14.60 -5.49
C ILE A 273 -9.48 15.91 -5.11
N PRO A 274 -10.08 17.09 -5.37
CA PRO A 274 -9.60 18.35 -4.82
C PRO A 274 -9.30 18.27 -3.32
N SER A 275 -8.21 18.93 -2.91
CA SER A 275 -7.76 18.97 -1.51
C SER A 275 -7.37 17.63 -0.88
N ASN A 276 -7.16 16.55 -1.66
CA ASN A 276 -6.69 15.24 -1.14
C ASN A 276 -5.50 15.35 -0.17
N GLN A 277 -4.57 16.29 -0.40
CA GLN A 277 -3.43 16.53 0.48
C GLN A 277 -3.86 16.87 1.92
N LYS A 278 -4.93 17.66 2.10
CA LYS A 278 -5.47 17.98 3.43
C LYS A 278 -6.02 16.72 4.11
N TYR A 279 -6.75 15.88 3.39
CA TYR A 279 -7.35 14.65 3.93
C TYR A 279 -6.27 13.64 4.36
N ILE A 280 -5.32 13.34 3.46
CA ILE A 280 -4.38 12.23 3.60
C ILE A 280 -3.06 12.65 4.26
N GLN A 281 -2.39 13.68 3.73
CA GLN A 281 -1.03 14.05 4.16
C GLN A 281 -1.02 15.02 5.35
N VAL A 282 -2.15 15.62 5.70
CA VAL A 282 -2.26 16.53 6.85
C VAL A 282 -3.05 15.89 7.98
N GLU A 283 -4.36 15.65 7.78
CA GLU A 283 -5.21 15.18 8.87
C GLU A 283 -4.98 13.72 9.22
N LEU A 284 -4.99 12.81 8.23
CA LEU A 284 -4.71 11.39 8.49
C LEU A 284 -3.29 11.18 9.05
N ASP A 285 -2.26 11.76 8.44
CA ASP A 285 -0.88 11.62 8.93
C ASP A 285 -0.73 12.04 10.39
N ARG A 286 -1.22 13.25 10.74
CA ARG A 286 -1.17 13.78 12.11
C ARG A 286 -1.91 12.88 13.10
N ILE A 287 -3.16 12.50 12.78
CA ILE A 287 -4.01 11.72 13.70
C ILE A 287 -3.47 10.30 13.87
N LEU A 288 -2.98 9.70 12.78
CA LEU A 288 -2.34 8.38 12.81
C LEU A 288 -1.08 8.39 13.69
N ALA A 289 -0.25 9.43 13.58
CA ALA A 289 0.94 9.58 14.42
C ALA A 289 0.58 9.67 15.91
N GLU A 290 -0.40 10.49 16.28
CA GLU A 290 -0.89 10.62 17.67
C GLU A 290 -1.48 9.29 18.20
N TYR A 291 -2.22 8.57 17.37
CA TYR A 291 -2.77 7.26 17.73
C TYR A 291 -1.69 6.20 17.97
N ILE A 292 -0.69 6.11 17.08
CA ILE A 292 0.43 5.17 17.22
C ILE A 292 1.26 5.50 18.46
N ALA A 293 1.48 6.79 18.73
CA ALA A 293 2.16 7.27 19.95
C ALA A 293 1.37 6.97 21.25
N GLY A 294 0.10 6.57 21.14
CA GLY A 294 -0.76 6.25 22.28
C GLY A 294 -1.46 7.46 22.91
N ASN A 295 -1.44 8.62 22.25
CA ASN A 295 -2.11 9.83 22.72
C ASN A 295 -3.61 9.83 22.42
N LEU A 296 -4.06 8.96 21.51
CA LEU A 296 -5.47 8.75 21.16
C LEU A 296 -5.85 7.29 21.34
N THR A 297 -7.08 7.05 21.82
CA THR A 297 -7.75 5.76 21.67
C THR A 297 -8.17 5.52 20.23
N THR A 298 -8.53 4.28 19.88
CA THR A 298 -9.01 3.92 18.54
C THR A 298 -10.27 4.73 18.18
N ASP A 299 -11.22 4.86 19.11
CA ASP A 299 -12.45 5.64 18.90
C ASP A 299 -12.18 7.13 18.73
N GLU A 300 -11.30 7.71 19.54
CA GLU A 300 -10.93 9.13 19.41
C GLU A 300 -10.24 9.42 18.07
N ALA A 301 -9.31 8.55 17.63
CA ALA A 301 -8.63 8.73 16.36
C ALA A 301 -9.60 8.63 15.17
N ALA A 302 -10.48 7.63 15.17
CA ALA A 302 -11.49 7.44 14.13
C ALA A 302 -12.49 8.62 14.07
N GLN A 303 -12.99 9.05 15.24
CA GLN A 303 -13.91 10.19 15.33
C GLN A 303 -13.24 11.49 14.90
N GLN A 304 -12.03 11.77 15.38
CA GLN A 304 -11.31 13.00 15.02
C GLN A 304 -11.03 13.05 13.51
N LEU A 305 -10.67 11.92 12.90
CA LEU A 305 -10.40 11.87 11.46
C LEU A 305 -11.68 12.08 10.65
N HIS A 306 -12.78 11.46 11.06
CA HIS A 306 -14.10 11.68 10.45
C HIS A 306 -14.49 13.16 10.50
N ASP A 307 -14.40 13.80 11.66
CA ASP A 307 -14.81 15.20 11.83
C ASP A 307 -13.92 16.16 11.03
N SER A 308 -12.60 15.89 10.98
CA SER A 308 -11.67 16.63 10.12
C SER A 308 -12.01 16.48 8.64
N TRP A 309 -12.36 15.28 8.19
CA TRP A 309 -12.72 15.02 6.79
C TRP A 309 -14.07 15.64 6.40
N GLU A 310 -15.06 15.56 7.27
CA GLU A 310 -16.34 16.27 7.12
C GLU A 310 -16.10 17.79 6.99
N ALA A 311 -15.27 18.37 7.86
CA ALA A 311 -14.96 19.80 7.82
C ALA A 311 -14.29 20.22 6.50
N ILE A 312 -13.32 19.44 5.99
CA ILE A 312 -12.69 19.72 4.70
C ILE A 312 -13.72 19.59 3.56
N THR A 313 -14.56 18.55 3.58
CA THR A 313 -15.60 18.32 2.56
C THR A 313 -16.60 19.47 2.50
N GLU A 314 -17.02 20.00 3.65
CA GLU A 314 -17.90 21.18 3.70
C GLU A 314 -17.17 22.46 3.26
N GLU A 315 -15.90 22.66 3.63
CA GLU A 315 -15.10 23.82 3.24
C GLU A 315 -14.99 23.94 1.71
N VAL A 316 -14.73 22.81 1.03
CA VAL A 316 -14.45 22.78 -0.41
C VAL A 316 -15.69 22.46 -1.28
N GLY A 317 -16.80 22.09 -0.64
CA GLY A 317 -18.10 21.84 -1.25
C GLY A 317 -18.39 20.35 -1.49
N ARG A 318 -19.33 19.79 -0.71
CA ARG A 318 -19.72 18.37 -0.73
C ARG A 318 -20.14 17.87 -2.11
N ASP A 319 -21.06 18.55 -2.79
CA ASP A 319 -21.58 18.10 -4.09
C ASP A 319 -20.48 18.02 -5.15
N ALA A 320 -19.55 18.97 -5.14
CA ALA A 320 -18.41 18.99 -6.05
C ALA A 320 -17.43 17.86 -5.73
N GLN A 321 -17.19 17.59 -4.44
CA GLN A 321 -16.36 16.48 -3.99
C GLN A 321 -16.96 15.13 -4.35
N LEU A 322 -18.27 14.95 -4.14
CA LEU A 322 -18.99 13.75 -4.51
C LEU A 322 -18.90 13.48 -6.01
N ALA A 323 -19.16 14.51 -6.83
CA ALA A 323 -19.05 14.41 -8.28
C ALA A 323 -17.63 14.04 -8.72
N ALA A 324 -16.60 14.68 -8.15
CA ALA A 324 -15.20 14.35 -8.43
C ALA A 324 -14.84 12.92 -8.01
N TYR A 325 -15.23 12.51 -6.81
CA TYR A 325 -14.95 11.18 -6.28
C TYR A 325 -15.57 10.09 -7.15
N LYS A 326 -16.87 10.19 -7.46
CA LYS A 326 -17.56 9.25 -8.36
C LYS A 326 -16.92 9.19 -9.74
N ALA A 327 -16.55 10.35 -10.31
CA ALA A 327 -15.88 10.41 -11.61
C ALA A 327 -14.53 9.68 -11.60
N THR A 328 -13.76 9.77 -10.52
CA THR A 328 -12.48 9.07 -10.41
C THR A 328 -12.62 7.55 -10.31
N LEU A 329 -13.74 7.08 -9.74
CA LEU A 329 -14.03 5.66 -9.51
C LEU A 329 -14.86 5.02 -10.64
N GLY A 330 -15.35 5.82 -11.59
CA GLY A 330 -16.34 5.37 -12.57
C GLY A 330 -17.69 4.97 -11.95
N ALA A 331 -17.97 5.44 -10.73
CA ALA A 331 -19.21 5.15 -10.02
C ALA A 331 -20.39 5.94 -10.63
N LYS A 332 -21.57 5.32 -10.66
CA LYS A 332 -22.80 5.93 -11.21
C LYS A 332 -23.48 6.83 -10.20
#